data_AF-A0AAD4CPV1-F1
#
_entry.id   AF-A0AAD4CPV1-F1
#
_cell.length_a   1.000
_cell.length_b   1.000
_cell.length_c   1.000
_cell.angle_alpha   90.00
_cell.angle_beta   90.00
_cell.angle_gamma   90.00
#
_symmetry.space_group_name_H-M   'P 1'
#
loop_
_entity.id
_entity.type
_entity.pdbx_description
1 polymer ?
#
loop_
_entity_poly.entity_id
_entity_poly.type
_entity_poly.pdbx_seq_one_letter_code
_entity_poly.pdbx_strand_id
1 'polypeptide(L)'
;MYNDLVATDSTLLFGELLPIIRIMIVQLVRRRFIHQLITPVLVISVQGLKTRVIEAYFDGQELVVRRSKLYDFTHGNNEAFKVFAEWYMGKPRGITDTAPVPES
;
A
#
# COMPACT_ATOMS: atom_id res chain seq x y z
N MET A 1 24.50 -5.45 -0.67
CA MET A 1 24.33 -5.23 -2.11
C MET A 1 23.38 -4.05 -2.27
N TYR A 2 23.94 -2.85 -2.38
CA TYR A 2 23.19 -1.59 -2.47
C TYR A 2 22.84 -1.41 -3.94
N ASN A 3 21.57 -1.63 -4.31
CA ASN A 3 21.13 -1.40 -5.68
C ASN A 3 20.81 0.08 -5.81
N ASP A 4 21.58 0.78 -6.64
CA ASP A 4 21.34 2.17 -7.11
C ASP A 4 20.11 2.27 -8.02
N LEU A 5 19.02 1.57 -7.68
CA LEU A 5 17.71 1.82 -8.26
C LEU A 5 17.11 2.98 -7.47
N VAL A 6 17.49 4.20 -7.85
CA VAL A 6 16.79 5.41 -7.41
C VAL A 6 15.32 5.20 -7.70
N ALA A 7 14.51 5.01 -6.65
CA ALA A 7 13.08 4.84 -6.82
C ALA A 7 12.52 6.09 -7.49
N THR A 8 12.01 5.89 -8.70
CA THR A 8 11.15 6.83 -9.40
C THR A 8 9.71 6.57 -8.98
N ASP A 9 8.82 7.55 -9.20
CA ASP A 9 7.37 7.36 -8.99
C ASP A 9 6.80 6.17 -9.80
N SER A 10 7.51 5.75 -10.86
CA SER A 10 7.17 4.62 -11.73
C SER A 10 7.72 3.26 -11.26
N THR A 11 8.60 3.18 -10.27
CA THR A 11 9.23 1.91 -9.85
C THR A 11 8.75 1.47 -8.47
N LEU A 12 8.47 0.16 -8.33
CA LEU A 12 8.13 -0.49 -7.05
C LEU A 12 9.33 -1.32 -6.63
N LEU A 13 9.85 -1.09 -5.43
CA LEU A 13 11.01 -1.85 -4.95
C LEU A 13 10.55 -3.18 -4.37
N PHE A 14 11.39 -4.21 -4.51
CA PHE A 14 11.19 -5.49 -3.81
C PHE A 14 11.10 -5.31 -2.29
N GLY A 15 11.86 -4.34 -1.75
CA GLY A 15 11.82 -3.98 -0.34
C GLY A 15 10.47 -3.41 0.13
N GLU A 16 9.61 -2.95 -0.77
CA GLU A 16 8.27 -2.47 -0.47
C GLU A 16 7.22 -3.56 -0.65
N LEU A 17 7.35 -4.36 -1.72
CA LEU A 17 6.40 -5.41 -2.05
C LEU A 17 6.46 -6.60 -1.08
N LEU A 18 7.66 -7.01 -0.66
CA LEU A 18 7.83 -8.19 0.19
C LEU A 18 7.17 -8.01 1.58
N PRO A 19 7.31 -6.85 2.28
CA PRO A 19 6.56 -6.58 3.50
C PRO A 19 5.04 -6.61 3.30
N ILE A 20 4.54 -6.03 2.20
CA ILE A 20 3.11 -6.03 1.88
C ILE A 20 2.58 -7.46 1.80
N ILE A 21 3.22 -8.31 0.99
CA ILE A 21 2.83 -9.72 0.83
C ILE A 21 2.87 -10.46 2.17
N ARG A 22 3.91 -10.24 2.99
CA ARG A 22 3.99 -10.85 4.32
C ARG A 22 2.84 -10.43 5.24
N ILE A 23 2.48 -9.14 5.24
CA ILE A 23 1.34 -8.65 6.02
C ILE A 23 0.04 -9.29 5.53
N MET A 24 -0.18 -9.37 4.22
CA MET A 24 -1.37 -10.01 3.63
C MET A 24 -1.48 -11.49 4.03
N ILE A 25 -0.38 -12.25 3.95
CA ILE A 25 -0.36 -13.67 4.39
C ILE A 25 -0.74 -13.78 5.87
N VAL A 26 -0.20 -12.91 6.73
CA VAL A 26 -0.53 -12.89 8.17
C VAL A 26 -2.01 -12.55 8.39
N GLN A 27 -2.59 -11.65 7.60
CA GLN A 27 -4.01 -11.34 7.68
C GLN A 27 -4.88 -12.53 7.25
N LEU A 28 -4.52 -13.22 6.16
CA LEU A 28 -5.24 -14.40 5.66
C LEU A 28 -5.26 -15.56 6.66
N VAL A 29 -4.16 -15.79 7.38
CA VAL A 29 -4.08 -16.86 8.38
C VAL A 29 -4.85 -16.52 9.67
N ARG A 30 -5.15 -15.22 9.92
CA ARG A 30 -5.89 -14.79 11.11
C ARG A 30 -7.40 -14.95 10.89
N ARG A 31 -8.03 -15.82 11.69
CA ARG A 31 -9.48 -16.11 11.66
C ARG A 31 -10.41 -14.88 11.66
N ARG A 32 -9.95 -13.74 12.19
CA ARG A 32 -10.70 -12.48 12.21
C ARG A 32 -11.02 -11.93 10.81
N PHE A 33 -10.21 -12.25 9.79
CA PHE A 33 -10.36 -11.73 8.43
C PHE A 33 -11.00 -12.72 7.45
N ILE A 34 -11.38 -13.93 7.90
CA ILE A 34 -11.99 -14.96 7.04
C ILE A 34 -13.30 -14.47 6.40
N HIS A 35 -14.00 -13.52 7.04
CA HIS A 35 -15.28 -13.00 6.56
C HIS A 35 -15.15 -11.81 5.59
N GLN A 36 -13.95 -11.25 5.39
CA GLN A 36 -13.74 -10.10 4.51
C GLN A 36 -13.12 -10.56 3.20
N LEU A 37 -13.87 -10.43 2.09
CA LEU A 37 -13.45 -10.91 0.76
C LEU A 37 -12.21 -10.18 0.23
N ILE A 38 -12.05 -8.90 0.60
CA ILE A 38 -10.91 -8.06 0.21
C ILE A 38 -10.42 -7.34 1.46
N THR A 39 -9.22 -7.69 1.96
CA THR A 39 -8.61 -6.94 3.07
C THR A 39 -7.44 -6.11 2.55
N PRO A 40 -7.61 -4.79 2.36
CA PRO A 40 -6.53 -3.94 1.88
C PRO A 40 -5.46 -3.74 2.97
N VAL A 41 -4.21 -3.67 2.53
CA VAL A 41 -3.04 -3.32 3.33
C VAL A 41 -2.56 -1.95 2.91
N LEU A 42 -2.53 -1.03 3.86
CA LEU A 42 -1.94 0.30 3.71
C LEU A 42 -0.55 0.31 4.37
N VAL A 43 0.49 0.64 3.60
CA VAL A 43 1.87 0.75 4.07
C VAL A 43 2.42 2.13 3.73
N ILE A 44 3.16 2.72 4.68
CA ILE A 44 3.99 3.88 4.42
C ILE A 44 5.41 3.36 4.14
N SER A 45 5.84 3.52 2.89
CA SER A 45 7.21 3.19 2.48
C SER A 45 8.13 4.36 2.77
N VAL A 46 9.26 4.08 3.44
CA VAL A 46 10.27 5.06 3.81
C VAL A 46 11.60 4.66 3.17
N GLN A 47 12.10 5.51 2.28
CA GLN A 47 13.33 5.32 1.52
C GLN A 47 14.26 6.50 1.78
N GLY A 48 15.01 6.44 2.89
CA GLY A 48 15.75 7.60 3.39
C GLY A 48 14.78 8.73 3.78
N LEU A 49 14.96 9.91 3.19
CA LEU A 49 14.08 11.08 3.41
C LEU A 49 12.96 11.18 2.37
N LYS A 50 12.76 10.16 1.54
CA LYS A 50 11.64 10.08 0.60
C LYS A 50 10.62 9.05 1.06
N THR A 51 9.35 9.40 1.03
CA THR A 51 8.29 8.50 1.52
C THR A 51 7.09 8.48 0.58
N ARG A 52 6.33 7.39 0.59
CA ARG A 52 5.06 7.28 -0.15
C ARG A 52 4.08 6.33 0.53
N VAL A 53 2.81 6.50 0.21
CA VAL A 53 1.75 5.58 0.61
C VAL A 53 1.61 4.50 -0.45
N ILE A 54 1.50 3.25 -0.02
CA ILE A 54 1.18 2.11 -0.86
C ILE A 54 -0.07 1.44 -0.29
N GLU A 55 -1.07 1.29 -1.14
CA GLU A 55 -2.28 0.53 -0.87
C GLU A 55 -2.23 -0.73 -1.72
N ALA A 56 -2.41 -1.90 -1.12
CA ALA A 56 -2.40 -3.16 -1.81
C ALA A 56 -3.56 -4.05 -1.37
N TYR A 57 -4.20 -4.72 -2.31
CA TYR A 57 -5.26 -5.68 -2.03
C TYR A 57 -5.29 -6.77 -3.09
N PHE A 58 -5.82 -7.93 -2.73
CA PHE A 58 -6.07 -9.02 -3.67
C PHE A 58 -7.55 -9.00 -4.03
N ASP A 59 -7.88 -8.92 -5.31
CA ASP A 59 -9.26 -8.84 -5.79
C ASP A 59 -9.89 -10.20 -6.10
N GLY A 60 -9.14 -11.28 -5.91
CA GLY A 60 -9.52 -12.65 -6.25
C GLY A 60 -8.75 -13.21 -7.45
N GLN A 61 -8.17 -12.35 -8.29
CA GLN A 61 -7.39 -12.74 -9.47
C GLN A 61 -5.95 -12.23 -9.38
N GLU A 62 -5.77 -10.96 -9.05
CA GLU A 62 -4.47 -10.31 -9.03
C GLU A 62 -4.22 -9.48 -7.76
N LEU A 63 -2.93 -9.29 -7.47
CA LEU A 63 -2.50 -8.37 -6.43
C LEU A 63 -2.45 -6.96 -7.02
N VAL A 64 -3.46 -6.17 -6.71
CA VAL A 64 -3.52 -4.75 -7.10
C VAL A 64 -2.66 -3.95 -6.13
N VAL A 65 -1.68 -3.22 -6.65
CA VAL A 65 -0.81 -2.32 -5.87
C VAL A 65 -0.92 -0.90 -6.40
N ARG A 66 -1.49 -0.02 -5.58
CA ARG A 66 -1.59 1.42 -5.83
C ARG A 66 -0.59 2.16 -4.97
N ARG A 67 -0.06 3.25 -5.50
CA ARG A 67 0.95 4.05 -4.80
C ARG A 67 0.76 5.52 -5.07
N SER A 68 1.07 6.35 -4.08
CA SER A 68 1.25 7.78 -4.30
C SER A 68 2.58 8.06 -5.01
N LYS A 69 2.76 9.32 -5.43
CA LYS A 69 4.09 9.87 -5.69
C LYS A 69 4.99 9.78 -4.44
N LEU A 70 6.30 9.85 -4.64
CA LEU A 70 7.28 10.02 -3.58
C LEU A 70 7.29 11.47 -3.11
N TYR A 71 7.20 11.65 -1.80
CA TYR A 71 7.30 12.93 -1.12
C TYR A 71 8.69 13.07 -0.52
N ASP A 72 9.34 14.20 -0.76
CA ASP A 72 10.66 14.51 -0.20
C ASP A 72 10.50 15.27 1.12
N PHE A 73 11.14 14.76 2.18
CA PHE A 73 11.17 15.30 3.53
C PHE A 73 12.54 15.87 3.92
N THR A 74 13.48 16.03 2.97
CA THR A 74 14.84 16.52 3.25
C THR A 74 14.86 17.86 4.01
N HIS A 75 13.88 18.73 3.76
CA HIS A 75 13.75 20.03 4.44
C HIS A 75 12.45 20.14 5.27
N GLY A 76 11.86 19.00 5.67
CA GLY A 76 10.51 18.95 6.21
C GLY A 76 9.44 19.21 5.16
N ASN A 77 8.28 18.58 5.31
CA ASN A 77 7.19 18.67 4.33
C ASN A 77 5.83 18.51 5.01
N ASN A 78 5.31 19.63 5.53
CA ASN A 78 4.06 19.64 6.30
C ASN A 78 2.85 19.24 5.45
N GLU A 79 2.81 19.65 4.18
CA GLU A 79 1.73 19.27 3.26
C GLU A 79 1.73 17.76 2.98
N ALA A 80 2.91 17.18 2.73
CA ALA A 80 3.02 15.73 2.60
C ALA A 80 2.60 15.04 3.90
N PHE A 81 3.06 15.51 5.06
CA PHE A 81 2.70 14.94 6.36
C PHE A 81 1.18 14.94 6.58
N LYS A 82 0.49 16.03 6.23
CA LYS A 82 -0.97 16.12 6.27
C LYS A 82 -1.61 15.06 5.37
N VAL A 83 -1.12 14.87 4.16
CA VAL A 83 -1.60 13.80 3.26
C VAL A 83 -1.43 12.42 3.91
N PHE A 84 -0.28 12.12 4.51
CA PHE A 84 -0.07 10.84 5.22
C PHE A 84 -1.04 10.66 6.40
N ALA A 85 -1.28 11.72 7.18
CA ALA A 85 -2.25 11.69 8.26
C ALA A 85 -3.67 11.43 7.75
N GLU A 86 -4.06 12.05 6.63
CA GLU A 86 -5.36 11.81 5.99
C GLU A 86 -5.50 10.38 5.47
N TRP A 87 -4.45 9.79 4.88
CA TRP A 87 -4.46 8.38 4.49
C TRP A 87 -4.59 7.44 5.69
N TYR A 88 -3.93 7.74 6.81
CA TYR A 88 -3.95 6.89 8.00
C TYR A 88 -5.25 7.00 8.81
N MET A 89 -5.79 8.22 8.94
CA MET A 89 -7.02 8.49 9.70
C MET A 89 -8.28 8.39 8.85
N GLY A 90 -8.14 8.32 7.53
CA GLY A 90 -9.25 8.21 6.59
C GLY A 90 -10.07 6.94 6.83
N LYS A 91 -11.38 7.04 6.60
CA LYS A 91 -12.23 5.84 6.54
C LYS A 91 -11.75 4.97 5.38
N PRO A 92 -11.71 3.63 5.52
CA PRO A 92 -11.42 2.74 4.39
C PRO A 92 -12.35 3.08 3.22
N ARG A 93 -11.79 3.33 2.03
CA ARG A 93 -12.56 3.65 0.83
C ARG A 93 -12.38 2.50 -0.17
N GLY A 94 -13.46 1.78 -0.45
CA GLY A 94 -13.47 0.65 -1.38
C GLY A 94 -14.58 -0.33 -1.04
N ILE A 95 -15.06 -1.07 -2.04
CA ILE A 95 -16.00 -2.18 -1.82
C ILE A 95 -15.22 -3.30 -1.14
N THR A 96 -15.57 -3.62 0.10
CA THR A 96 -14.92 -4.66 0.92
C THR A 96 -15.76 -5.94 1.04
N ASP A 97 -17.03 -5.90 0.61
CA ASP A 97 -18.01 -6.98 0.78
C ASP A 97 -18.38 -7.73 -0.52
N THR A 98 -18.02 -7.24 -1.70
CA THR A 98 -18.31 -7.93 -2.96
C THR A 98 -17.13 -7.90 -3.92
N ALA A 99 -16.75 -9.07 -4.42
CA ALA A 99 -15.84 -9.18 -5.56
C ALA A 99 -16.41 -8.41 -6.76
N PRO A 100 -15.56 -7.75 -7.58
CA PRO A 100 -16.03 -7.12 -8.81
C PRO A 100 -16.70 -8.18 -9.70
N VAL A 101 -17.92 -7.90 -10.14
CA VAL A 101 -18.63 -8.74 -11.11
C VAL A 101 -17.89 -8.61 -12.44
N PRO A 102 -17.46 -9.71 -13.09
CA PRO A 102 -16.82 -9.63 -14.39
C PRO A 102 -17.82 -9.05 -15.41
N GLU A 103 -17.40 -8.02 -16.14
CA GLU A 103 -18.18 -7.48 -17.26
C GLU A 103 -18.30 -8.55 -18.36
N SER A 104 -19.55 -8.81 -18.77
CA SER A 104 -19.95 -9.78 -19.80
C SER A 104 -19.86 -9.22 -21.21
#